data_AF-A0A8J3VDC4-F1
#
_entry.id   AF-A0A8J3VDC4-F1
#
_cell.length_a   1.000
_cell.length_b   1.000
_cell.length_c   1.000
_cell.angle_alpha   90.00
_cell.angle_beta   90.00
_cell.angle_gamma   90.00
#
_symmetry.space_group_name_H-M   'P 1'
#
loop_
_entity.id
_entity.type
_entity.pdbx_description
1 polymer ?
#
loop_
_entity_poly.entity_id
_entity_poly.type
_entity_poly.pdbx_seq_one_letter_code
_entity_poly.pdbx_strand_id
1 'polypeptide(L)'
;MGRDIAVGNLLLRDGGLAAVIDFGTCGVGDPACDLAIAWTLLSGASRDAFQSAIQVDDGTWARGQGWALWKALITYARAPNRDHPHAAEAKRVIGEIVAAA
;
A
#
# COMPACT_ATOMS: atom_id res chain seq x y z
N MET A 1 1.56 9.02 13.19
CA MET A 1 1.61 8.72 11.73
C MET A 1 0.31 8.06 11.32
N GLY A 2 -0.13 8.27 10.07
CA GLY A 2 -1.53 8.18 9.65
C GLY A 2 -1.82 6.90 8.88
N ARG A 3 -2.33 5.88 9.59
CA ARG A 3 -2.48 4.47 9.20
C ARG A 3 -3.35 4.18 7.95
N ASP A 4 -3.75 5.18 7.16
CA ASP A 4 -4.75 5.04 6.09
C ASP A 4 -4.41 5.83 4.81
N ILE A 5 -3.16 5.79 4.36
CA ILE A 5 -2.86 6.16 2.98
C ILE A 5 -3.36 5.05 2.02
N ALA A 6 -4.58 5.23 1.51
CA ALA A 6 -5.25 4.38 0.52
C ALA A 6 -5.75 5.24 -0.66
N VAL A 7 -5.96 4.66 -1.85
CA VAL A 7 -6.35 5.44 -3.05
C VAL A 7 -7.63 6.25 -2.84
N GLY A 8 -8.58 5.74 -2.04
CA GLY A 8 -9.82 6.44 -1.71
C GLY A 8 -9.62 7.71 -0.88
N ASN A 9 -8.44 7.86 -0.27
CA ASN A 9 -8.08 8.97 0.60
C ASN A 9 -7.16 9.99 -0.09
N LEU A 10 -6.87 9.80 -1.39
CA LEU A 10 -6.05 10.69 -2.21
C LEU A 10 -6.94 11.50 -3.16
N LEU A 11 -7.01 12.82 -2.96
CA LEU A 11 -7.71 13.73 -3.88
C LEU A 11 -6.73 14.26 -4.92
N LEU A 12 -7.07 14.10 -6.20
CA LEU A 12 -6.25 14.57 -7.33
C LEU A 12 -6.86 15.85 -7.93
N ARG A 13 -5.99 16.80 -8.30
CA ARG A 13 -6.35 18.01 -9.05
C ARG A 13 -5.29 18.28 -10.13
N ASP A 14 -5.73 18.47 -11.36
CA ASP A 14 -4.85 18.79 -12.50
C ASP A 14 -3.69 17.79 -12.70
N GLY A 15 -3.93 16.51 -12.40
CA GLY A 15 -2.93 15.44 -12.51
C GLY A 15 -1.94 15.35 -11.33
N GLY A 16 -2.05 16.24 -10.34
CA GLY A 16 -1.26 16.22 -9.10
C GLY A 16 -2.07 15.82 -7.87
N LEU A 17 -1.38 15.33 -6.83
CA LEU A 17 -2.00 15.11 -5.52
C LEU A 17 -2.33 16.46 -4.87
N ALA A 18 -3.62 16.66 -4.59
CA ALA A 18 -4.15 17.92 -4.06
C ALA A 18 -4.40 17.85 -2.55
N ALA A 19 -4.82 16.71 -2.02
CA ALA A 19 -5.03 16.51 -0.59
C ALA A 19 -5.03 15.02 -0.21
N VAL A 20 -4.69 14.76 1.04
CA VAL A 20 -4.87 13.46 1.70
C VAL A 20 -5.92 13.64 2.78
N ILE A 21 -6.93 12.77 2.82
CA ILE A 21 -8.02 12.80 3.80
C ILE A 21 -7.97 11.55 4.69
N ASP A 22 -8.84 11.51 5.71
CA ASP A 22 -8.98 10.40 6.65
C ASP A 22 -7.76 10.13 7.54
N PHE A 23 -7.45 11.13 8.38
CA PHE A 23 -6.46 11.00 9.47
C PHE A 23 -7.05 10.36 10.74
N GLY A 24 -8.23 9.73 10.67
CA GLY A 24 -8.98 9.25 11.85
C GLY A 24 -8.25 8.19 12.66
N THR A 25 -7.25 7.53 12.07
CA THR A 25 -6.40 6.52 12.71
C THR A 25 -5.01 7.05 13.08
N CYS A 26 -4.75 8.36 13.08
CA CYS A 26 -3.48 8.92 13.51
C CYS A 26 -3.15 8.55 14.97
N GLY A 27 -2.10 7.75 15.15
CA GLY A 27 -1.59 7.35 16.46
C GLY A 27 -0.07 7.18 16.43
N VAL A 28 0.52 6.89 17.60
CA VAL A 28 1.90 6.39 17.71
C VAL A 28 1.86 4.91 17.33
N GLY A 29 2.53 4.53 16.25
CA GLY A 29 2.55 3.18 15.69
C GLY A 29 3.71 3.02 14.72
N ASP A 30 3.86 1.83 14.13
CA ASP A 30 4.95 1.57 13.19
C ASP A 30 4.81 2.46 11.93
N PRO A 31 5.76 3.35 11.62
CA PRO A 31 5.74 4.19 10.41
C PRO A 31 5.60 3.37 9.11
N ALA A 32 5.96 2.09 9.14
CA ALA A 32 5.88 1.20 7.98
C ALA A 32 4.44 0.95 7.47
N CYS A 33 3.42 1.19 8.28
CA CYS A 33 2.02 0.97 7.86
C CYS A 33 1.60 1.89 6.70
N ASP A 34 2.16 3.10 6.63
CA ASP A 34 1.88 4.09 5.59
C ASP A 34 2.57 3.72 4.25
N LEU A 35 3.54 2.81 4.27
CA LEU A 35 4.28 2.36 3.08
C LEU A 35 3.54 1.30 2.27
N ALA A 36 2.48 0.70 2.81
CA ALA A 36 1.76 -0.36 2.11
C ALA A 36 1.16 0.09 0.76
N ILE A 37 0.94 1.41 0.58
CA ILE A 37 0.51 1.99 -0.70
C ILE A 37 1.50 1.74 -1.84
N ALA A 38 2.79 1.56 -1.53
CA ALA A 38 3.81 1.25 -2.51
C ALA A 38 3.51 -0.04 -3.29
N TRP A 39 2.76 -0.99 -2.71
CA TRP A 39 2.36 -2.22 -3.40
C TRP A 39 0.90 -2.23 -3.85
N THR A 40 0.00 -1.59 -3.10
CA THR A 40 -1.44 -1.61 -3.40
C THR A 40 -1.88 -0.56 -4.44
N LEU A 41 -1.02 0.40 -4.77
CA LEU A 41 -1.30 1.42 -5.78
C LEU A 41 -0.17 1.58 -6.79
N LEU A 42 1.07 1.62 -6.31
CA LEU A 42 2.23 1.87 -7.15
C LEU A 42 2.79 0.57 -7.74
N SER A 43 3.41 0.67 -8.90
CA SER A 43 4.06 -0.45 -9.61
C SER A 43 5.25 0.04 -10.45
N GLY A 44 6.23 -0.85 -10.67
CA GLY A 44 7.44 -0.57 -11.45
C GLY A 44 8.10 0.76 -11.08
N ALA A 45 8.35 1.60 -12.09
CA ALA A 45 9.02 2.89 -11.93
C ALA A 45 8.34 3.84 -10.92
N SER A 46 7.01 3.77 -10.75
CA SER A 46 6.32 4.60 -9.76
C SER A 46 6.62 4.18 -8.32
N ARG A 47 6.82 2.87 -8.08
CA ARG A 47 7.25 2.33 -6.79
C ARG A 47 8.70 2.68 -6.52
N ASP A 48 9.56 2.59 -7.53
CA ASP A 48 10.98 2.92 -7.41
C ASP A 48 11.18 4.42 -7.09
N ALA A 49 10.43 5.28 -7.76
CA ALA A 49 10.41 6.72 -7.48
C ALA A 49 9.92 7.02 -6.06
N PHE A 50 8.87 6.33 -5.60
CA PHE A 50 8.35 6.48 -4.23
C PHE A 50 9.36 6.03 -3.18
N GLN A 51 9.99 4.86 -3.38
CA GLN A 51 11.03 4.34 -2.50
C GLN A 51 12.22 5.31 -2.40
N SER A 52 12.64 5.87 -3.53
CA SER A 52 13.72 6.86 -3.59
C SER A 52 13.38 8.16 -2.86
N ALA A 53 12.12 8.59 -2.90
CA ALA A 53 11.67 9.83 -2.28
C ALA A 53 11.46 9.73 -0.76
N ILE A 54 10.99 8.58 -0.26
CA ILE A 54 10.68 8.42 1.17
C ILE A 54 11.91 8.14 2.03
N GLN A 55 13.00 7.63 1.44
CA GLN A 55 14.31 7.41 2.06
C GLN A 55 14.28 6.73 3.44
N VAL A 56 13.43 5.72 3.61
CA VAL A 56 13.35 4.92 4.84
C VAL A 56 14.42 3.83 4.86
N ASP A 57 14.78 3.34 6.05
CA ASP A 57 15.68 2.19 6.18
C ASP A 57 15.06 0.88 5.65
N ASP A 58 15.92 -0.06 5.28
CA ASP A 58 15.53 -1.37 4.73
C ASP A 58 14.59 -2.14 5.66
N GLY A 59 14.78 -2.02 6.97
CA GLY A 59 13.92 -2.67 7.97
C GLY A 59 12.50 -2.09 7.95
N THR A 60 12.38 -0.77 7.85
CA THR A 60 11.08 -0.09 7.73
C THR A 60 10.41 -0.40 6.40
N TRP A 61 11.17 -0.48 5.30
CA TRP A 61 10.66 -0.92 4.00
C TRP A 61 10.12 -2.35 4.02
N ALA A 62 10.87 -3.29 4.61
CA ALA A 62 10.46 -4.70 4.76
C ALA A 62 9.20 -4.85 5.63
N ARG A 63 9.07 -4.08 6.71
CA ARG A 63 7.81 -4.05 7.49
C ARG A 63 6.66 -3.51 6.66
N GLY A 64 6.90 -2.54 5.78
CA GLY A 64 5.91 -2.01 4.84
C GLY A 64 5.39 -3.07 3.86
N GLN A 65 6.29 -3.91 3.34
CA GLN A 65 5.94 -5.10 2.56
C GLN A 65 5.06 -6.06 3.38
N GLY A 66 5.42 -6.31 4.64
CA GLY A 66 4.64 -7.14 5.55
C GLY A 66 3.20 -6.64 5.74
N TRP A 67 3.02 -5.32 5.91
CA TRP A 67 1.70 -4.70 6.00
C TRP A 67 0.89 -4.83 4.70
N ALA A 68 1.53 -4.63 3.55
CA ALA A 68 0.88 -4.82 2.26
C ALA A 68 0.45 -6.28 2.04
N LEU A 69 1.32 -7.23 2.38
CA LEU A 69 1.03 -8.66 2.28
C LEU A 69 -0.14 -9.07 3.18
N TRP A 70 -0.15 -8.62 4.44
CA TRP A 70 -1.23 -8.89 5.38
C TRP A 70 -2.59 -8.38 4.86
N LYS A 71 -2.65 -7.13 4.37
CA LYS A 71 -3.87 -6.55 3.78
C LYS A 71 -4.33 -7.33 2.56
N ALA A 72 -3.41 -7.69 1.67
CA ALA A 72 -3.72 -8.46 0.47
C ALA A 72 -4.25 -9.86 0.82
N LEU A 73 -3.64 -10.56 1.78
CA LEU A 73 -4.11 -11.88 2.24
C LEU A 73 -5.52 -11.81 2.82
N ILE A 74 -5.81 -10.83 3.68
CA ILE A 74 -7.17 -10.64 4.23
C ILE A 74 -8.17 -10.34 3.11
N THR A 75 -7.81 -9.46 2.19
CA THR A 75 -8.68 -9.06 1.06
C THR A 75 -8.97 -10.26 0.15
N TYR A 76 -7.96 -11.05 -0.17
CA TYR A 76 -8.10 -12.25 -0.99
C TYR A 76 -8.92 -13.34 -0.29
N ALA A 77 -8.76 -13.50 1.03
CA ALA A 77 -9.51 -14.47 1.82
C ALA A 77 -10.99 -14.09 1.98
N ARG A 78 -11.30 -12.79 2.05
CA ARG A 78 -12.66 -12.27 2.25
C ARG A 78 -13.42 -12.00 0.95
N ALA A 79 -12.78 -12.09 -0.20
CA ALA A 79 -13.44 -11.85 -1.47
C ALA A 79 -14.59 -12.86 -1.70
N PRO A 80 -15.77 -12.39 -2.17
CA PRO A 80 -16.94 -13.25 -2.34
C PRO A 80 -16.71 -14.36 -3.38
N ASN A 81 -15.84 -14.10 -4.36
CA ASN A 81 -15.32 -15.09 -5.31
C ASN A 81 -13.97 -14.61 -5.87
N ARG A 82 -13.34 -15.44 -6.71
CA ARG A 82 -12.01 -15.17 -7.28
C ARG A 82 -12.01 -14.19 -8.45
N ASP A 83 -13.16 -13.99 -9.08
CA ASP A 83 -13.33 -13.06 -10.20
C ASP A 83 -13.60 -11.62 -9.71
N HIS A 84 -13.77 -11.44 -8.39
CA HIS A 84 -13.96 -10.14 -7.81
C HIS A 84 -12.71 -9.26 -8.02
N PRO A 85 -12.84 -7.99 -8.46
CA PRO A 85 -11.70 -7.11 -8.73
C PRO A 85 -10.70 -7.01 -7.56
N HIS A 86 -11.19 -6.93 -6.33
CA HIS A 86 -10.34 -6.94 -5.12
C HIS A 86 -9.56 -8.25 -4.92
N ALA A 87 -10.09 -9.41 -5.36
CA ALA A 87 -9.37 -10.68 -5.30
C ALA A 87 -8.22 -10.70 -6.31
N ALA A 88 -8.47 -10.22 -7.53
CA ALA A 88 -7.43 -10.12 -8.57
C ALA A 88 -6.30 -9.20 -8.14
N GLU A 89 -6.63 -8.01 -7.61
CA GLU A 89 -5.65 -7.05 -7.13
C GLU A 89 -4.85 -7.57 -5.93
N ALA A 90 -5.52 -8.16 -4.95
CA ALA A 90 -4.86 -8.79 -3.81
C ALA A 90 -3.90 -9.91 -4.25
N LYS A 91 -4.30 -10.74 -5.23
CA LYS A 91 -3.45 -11.81 -5.77
C LYS A 91 -2.21 -11.25 -6.46
N ARG A 92 -2.33 -10.13 -7.20
CA ARG A 92 -1.19 -9.43 -7.81
C ARG A 92 -0.21 -8.96 -6.75
N VAL A 93 -0.70 -8.29 -5.70
CA VAL A 93 0.13 -7.79 -4.59
C VAL A 93 0.87 -8.93 -3.88
N ILE A 94 0.18 -10.03 -3.59
CA ILE A 94 0.80 -11.22 -2.99
C ILE A 94 1.92 -11.76 -3.89
N GLY A 95 1.65 -11.91 -5.20
CA GLY A 95 2.62 -12.41 -6.16
C GLY A 95 3.87 -11.54 -6.25
N GLU A 96 3.70 -10.21 -6.29
CA GLU A 96 4.84 -9.28 -6.37
C GLU A 96 5.71 -9.28 -5.11
N ILE A 97 5.10 -9.39 -3.92
CA ILE A 97 5.87 -9.42 -2.66
C ILE A 97 6.61 -10.75 -2.52
N VAL A 98 5.97 -11.87 -2.85
CA VAL A 98 6.60 -13.21 -2.75
C VAL A 98 7.71 -13.39 -3.78
N ALA A 99 7.58 -12.81 -4.98
CA ALA A 99 8.64 -12.87 -6.00
C ALA A 99 9.86 -12.00 -5.68
N ALA A 100 9.72 -11.05 -4.75
CA ALA A 100 10.79 -10.13 -4.33
C ALA A 100 11.51 -10.56 -3.04
N ALA A 101 11.08 -11.67 -2.42
CA ALA A 101 11.65 -12.25 -1.19
C ALA A 101 12.56 -13.43 -1.51
#